data_AF-A0A8H8A1B6-F1
#
_entry.id   AF-A0A8H8A1B6-F1
#
_cell.length_a   1.000
_cell.length_b   1.000
_cell.length_c   1.000
_cell.angle_alpha   90.00
_cell.angle_beta   90.00
_cell.angle_gamma   90.00
#
_symmetry.space_group_name_H-M   'P 1'
#
loop_
_entity.id
_entity.type
_entity.pdbx_description
1 polymer ?
#
loop_
_entity_poly.entity_id
_entity_poly.type
_entity_poly.pdbx_seq_one_letter_code
_entity_poly.pdbx_strand_id
1 'polypeptide(L)'
;MKQWFSHRSSNPAVQFAKDADAARTATQAELRRQLAISTGQLHAIAEQLAVEMAKGACRSGSTVAMLPSYVTGRVTGRETGTYYALDLGGTNLRVCEVKLNGDGTVALQQQKFAVPPRAATAPRADDLFDFVAECVGVFLRRRRTTAGMTEDAVLGFTFSFPFLSTSIDAG
;
A
#
# COMPACT_ATOMS: atom_id res chain seq x y z
N MET A 1 -26.40 68.74 28.69
CA MET A 1 -25.51 68.23 27.63
C MET A 1 -25.05 66.83 27.99
N LYS A 2 -25.93 65.83 27.79
CA LYS A 2 -25.63 64.40 27.88
C LYS A 2 -26.16 63.76 26.60
N GLN A 3 -25.53 62.67 26.20
CA GLN A 3 -25.96 61.71 25.16
C GLN A 3 -25.53 61.99 23.71
N TRP A 4 -24.24 61.87 23.37
CA TRP A 4 -23.83 61.76 21.94
C TRP A 4 -22.64 60.83 21.66
N PHE A 5 -22.34 59.87 22.54
CA PHE A 5 -21.31 58.84 22.25
C PHE A 5 -21.67 57.46 22.84
N SER A 6 -22.78 56.88 22.42
CA SER A 6 -22.89 55.41 22.43
C SER A 6 -23.77 55.02 21.27
N HIS A 7 -23.17 54.58 20.17
CA HIS A 7 -23.71 53.64 19.18
C HIS A 7 -22.63 53.49 18.10
N ARG A 8 -21.55 52.76 18.43
CA ARG A 8 -20.76 52.09 17.38
C ARG A 8 -21.64 50.95 16.90
N SER A 9 -22.42 51.18 15.84
CA SER A 9 -23.10 50.07 15.17
C SER A 9 -22.00 49.12 14.67
N SER A 10 -22.15 47.83 14.98
CA SER A 10 -21.20 46.80 14.62
C SER A 10 -21.13 46.70 13.09
N ASN A 11 -19.92 46.74 12.53
CA ASN A 11 -19.70 46.61 11.08
C ASN A 11 -20.24 45.25 10.61
N PRO A 12 -21.25 45.22 9.71
CA PRO A 12 -21.89 43.98 9.26
C PRO A 12 -20.89 42.95 8.71
N ALA A 13 -19.87 43.39 7.96
CA ALA A 13 -18.87 42.50 7.39
C ALA A 13 -18.03 41.76 8.44
N VAL A 14 -17.77 42.41 9.59
CA VAL A 14 -17.05 41.80 10.72
C VAL A 14 -17.94 40.78 11.44
N GLN A 15 -19.25 41.04 11.51
CA GLN A 15 -20.21 40.09 12.07
C GLN A 15 -20.37 38.86 11.17
N PHE A 16 -20.54 39.04 9.86
CA PHE A 16 -20.59 37.93 8.89
C PHE A 16 -19.33 37.05 8.92
N ALA A 17 -18.14 37.64 9.02
CA ALA A 17 -16.91 36.87 9.12
C ALA A 17 -16.83 36.04 10.41
N LYS A 18 -17.29 36.58 11.55
CA LYS A 18 -17.37 35.85 12.82
C LYS A 18 -18.40 34.74 12.79
N ASP A 19 -19.56 34.99 12.20
CA ASP A 19 -20.63 33.99 12.08
C ASP A 19 -20.19 32.83 11.16
N ALA A 20 -19.46 33.14 10.07
CA ALA A 20 -18.85 32.13 9.20
C ALA A 20 -17.76 31.31 9.91
N ASP A 21 -16.94 31.95 10.76
CA ASP A 21 -15.90 31.30 11.56
C ASP A 21 -16.49 30.37 12.63
N ALA A 22 -17.57 30.81 13.30
CA ALA A 22 -18.33 30.03 14.25
C ALA A 22 -19.03 28.83 13.57
N ALA A 23 -19.65 29.04 12.41
CA ALA A 23 -20.27 27.97 11.62
C ALA A 23 -19.23 26.92 11.17
N ARG A 24 -18.04 27.36 10.73
CA ARG A 24 -16.93 26.46 10.39
C ARG A 24 -16.46 25.65 11.60
N THR A 25 -16.31 26.29 12.76
CA THR A 25 -15.89 25.64 14.01
C THR A 25 -16.91 24.61 14.49
N ALA A 26 -18.20 24.95 14.44
CA ALA A 26 -19.29 24.03 14.76
C ALA A 26 -19.31 22.81 13.82
N THR A 27 -19.13 23.04 12.52
CA THR A 27 -19.05 21.96 11.51
C THR A 27 -17.86 21.04 11.78
N GLN A 28 -16.70 21.61 12.12
CA GLN A 28 -15.51 20.83 12.44
C GLN A 28 -15.69 19.99 13.73
N ALA A 29 -16.35 20.54 14.75
CA ALA A 29 -16.66 19.80 15.97
C ALA A 29 -17.63 18.64 15.71
N GLU A 30 -18.63 18.87 14.87
CA GLU A 30 -19.58 17.85 14.42
C GLU A 30 -18.87 16.71 13.67
N LEU A 31 -18.04 17.04 12.67
CA LEU A 31 -17.26 16.05 11.92
C LEU A 31 -16.33 15.25 12.82
N ARG A 32 -15.65 15.92 13.76
CA ARG A 32 -14.80 15.23 14.74
C ARG A 32 -15.60 14.25 15.59
N ARG A 33 -16.85 14.59 15.96
CA ARG A 33 -17.72 13.67 16.71
C ARG A 33 -18.17 12.50 15.84
N GLN A 34 -18.55 12.74 14.59
CA GLN A 34 -18.99 11.68 13.67
C GLN A 34 -17.86 10.72 13.30
N LEU A 35 -16.62 11.21 13.21
CA LEU A 35 -15.43 10.42 12.89
C LEU A 35 -14.69 9.92 14.14
N ALA A 36 -15.15 10.29 15.35
CA ALA A 36 -14.58 9.80 16.59
C ALA A 36 -14.97 8.33 16.78
N ILE A 37 -13.97 7.47 16.92
CA ILE A 37 -14.16 6.06 17.22
C ILE A 37 -13.69 5.84 18.66
N SER A 38 -14.60 5.40 19.51
CA SER A 38 -14.28 5.03 20.89
C SER A 38 -13.56 3.68 20.95
N THR A 39 -12.85 3.42 22.05
CA THR A 39 -12.22 2.11 22.30
C THR A 39 -13.21 0.95 22.22
N GLY A 40 -14.44 1.13 22.71
CA GLY A 40 -15.49 0.12 22.62
C GLY A 40 -15.91 -0.19 21.18
N GLN A 41 -16.00 0.84 20.33
CA GLN A 41 -16.26 0.64 18.90
C GLN A 41 -15.08 -0.05 18.20
N LEU A 42 -13.83 0.26 18.55
CA LEU A 42 -12.65 -0.42 18.01
C LEU A 42 -12.65 -1.91 18.36
N HIS A 43 -12.98 -2.28 19.60
CA HIS A 43 -13.13 -3.69 19.99
C HIS A 43 -14.24 -4.38 19.19
N ALA A 44 -15.41 -3.76 19.06
CA ALA A 44 -16.50 -4.33 18.27
C ALA A 44 -16.11 -4.53 16.79
N ILE A 45 -15.37 -3.59 16.19
CA ILE A 45 -14.85 -3.73 14.82
C ILE A 45 -13.87 -4.90 14.73
N ALA A 46 -12.94 -5.02 15.69
CA ALA A 46 -11.96 -6.10 15.71
C ALA A 46 -12.61 -7.48 15.85
N GLU A 47 -13.62 -7.61 16.71
CA GLU A 47 -14.41 -8.83 16.88
C GLU A 47 -15.15 -9.21 15.58
N GLN A 48 -15.79 -8.25 14.92
CA GLN A 48 -16.46 -8.49 13.64
C GLN A 48 -15.47 -8.90 12.54
N LEU A 49 -14.30 -8.27 12.48
CA LEU A 49 -13.27 -8.64 11.54
C LEU A 49 -12.77 -10.08 11.78
N ALA A 50 -12.58 -10.48 13.03
CA ALA A 50 -12.21 -11.84 13.38
C ALA A 50 -13.26 -12.87 12.94
N VAL A 51 -14.55 -12.56 13.07
CA VAL A 51 -15.65 -13.40 12.58
C VAL A 51 -15.61 -13.53 11.06
N GLU A 52 -15.43 -12.43 10.33
CA GLU A 52 -15.35 -12.46 8.86
C GLU A 52 -14.11 -13.19 8.34
N MET A 53 -12.97 -13.07 9.03
CA MET A 53 -11.76 -13.86 8.75
C MET A 53 -12.00 -15.36 8.96
N ALA A 54 -12.69 -15.75 10.04
CA ALA A 54 -13.01 -17.15 10.29
C ALA A 54 -13.92 -17.73 9.19
N LYS A 55 -14.94 -16.97 8.75
CA LYS A 55 -15.78 -17.36 7.60
C LYS A 55 -14.98 -17.48 6.31
N GLY A 56 -14.07 -16.54 6.05
CA GLY A 56 -13.22 -16.56 4.86
C GLY A 56 -12.31 -17.77 4.80
N ALA A 57 -11.70 -18.14 5.93
CA ALA A 57 -10.86 -19.33 6.01
C ALA A 57 -11.63 -20.62 5.69
N CYS A 58 -12.93 -20.67 6.00
CA CYS A 58 -13.83 -21.77 5.68
C CYS A 58 -14.41 -21.71 4.25
N ARG A 59 -13.97 -20.76 3.41
CA ARG A 59 -14.50 -20.50 2.05
C ARG A 59 -16.02 -20.25 2.03
N SER A 60 -16.57 -19.71 3.12
CA SER A 60 -18.01 -19.46 3.25
C SER A 60 -18.31 -17.98 3.06
N GLY A 61 -18.81 -17.59 1.88
CA GLY A 61 -19.53 -16.32 1.61
C GLY A 61 -19.10 -15.04 2.31
N SER A 62 -17.82 -14.90 2.69
CA SER A 62 -17.32 -13.83 3.56
C SER A 62 -16.96 -12.61 2.75
N THR A 63 -16.88 -11.47 3.44
CA THR A 63 -16.35 -10.24 2.86
C THR A 63 -14.82 -10.22 2.83
N VAL A 64 -14.16 -11.07 3.62
CA VAL A 64 -12.70 -11.21 3.70
C VAL A 64 -12.29 -12.55 3.09
N ALA A 65 -11.52 -12.51 2.00
CA ALA A 65 -11.26 -13.70 1.17
C ALA A 65 -10.34 -14.76 1.82
N MET A 66 -9.42 -14.35 2.71
CA MET A 66 -8.48 -15.26 3.40
C MET A 66 -7.74 -16.24 2.44
N LEU A 67 -7.22 -15.70 1.34
CA LEU A 67 -6.55 -16.49 0.31
C LEU A 67 -5.25 -17.15 0.85
N PRO A 68 -4.99 -18.43 0.56
CA PRO A 68 -3.77 -19.11 0.99
C PRO A 68 -2.55 -18.53 0.26
N SER A 69 -1.47 -18.25 1.00
CA SER A 69 -0.21 -17.73 0.43
C SER A 69 0.75 -18.80 -0.08
N TYR A 70 0.51 -20.08 0.26
CA TYR A 70 1.41 -21.22 0.03
C TYR A 70 2.80 -21.10 0.66
N VAL A 71 3.01 -20.13 1.56
CA VAL A 71 4.22 -20.05 2.39
C VAL A 71 4.00 -20.86 3.66
N THR A 72 4.61 -22.04 3.75
CA THR A 72 4.43 -22.99 4.86
C THR A 72 5.55 -22.93 5.91
N GLY A 73 6.68 -22.30 5.58
CA GLY A 73 7.83 -22.14 6.46
C GLY A 73 7.92 -20.76 7.11
N ARG A 74 8.69 -20.68 8.20
CA ARG A 74 9.08 -19.40 8.83
C ARG A 74 10.54 -19.12 8.52
N VAL A 75 10.87 -17.84 8.35
CA VAL A 75 12.27 -17.40 8.23
C VAL A 75 13.04 -17.73 9.50
N THR A 76 14.26 -18.23 9.33
CA THR A 76 15.15 -18.68 10.39
C THR A 76 16.32 -17.71 10.63
N GLY A 77 16.60 -16.82 9.68
CA GLY A 77 17.78 -15.96 9.65
C GLY A 77 19.04 -16.67 9.13
N ARG A 78 18.97 -17.98 8.89
CA ARG A 78 20.07 -18.80 8.37
C ARG A 78 20.03 -18.99 6.86
N GLU A 79 19.04 -18.39 6.20
CA GLU A 79 18.92 -18.40 4.75
C GLU A 79 20.14 -17.74 4.11
N THR A 80 20.68 -18.36 3.07
CA THR A 80 21.80 -17.84 2.29
C THR A 80 21.43 -17.80 0.81
N GLY A 81 22.20 -17.05 0.04
CA GLY A 81 22.09 -17.00 -1.42
C GLY A 81 21.68 -15.64 -1.94
N THR A 82 21.64 -15.54 -3.27
CA THR A 82 21.22 -14.34 -3.99
C THR A 82 19.87 -14.61 -4.63
N TYR A 83 18.91 -13.75 -4.35
CA TYR A 83 17.53 -13.83 -4.84
C TYR A 83 17.18 -12.52 -5.52
N TYR A 84 16.26 -12.58 -6.47
CA TYR A 84 15.71 -11.40 -7.11
C TYR A 84 14.28 -11.18 -6.64
N ALA A 85 13.85 -9.92 -6.57
CA ALA A 85 12.47 -9.60 -6.27
C ALA A 85 11.94 -8.50 -7.19
N LEU A 86 10.72 -8.70 -7.67
CA LEU A 86 9.93 -7.68 -8.35
C LEU A 86 8.82 -7.23 -7.41
N ASP A 87 8.63 -5.93 -7.31
CA ASP A 87 7.57 -5.33 -6.51
C ASP A 87 6.84 -4.32 -7.39
N LEU A 88 5.72 -4.77 -7.96
CA LEU A 88 4.88 -3.97 -8.84
C LEU A 88 3.80 -3.29 -8.00
N GLY A 89 4.03 -2.02 -7.68
CA GLY A 89 3.01 -1.14 -7.13
C GLY A 89 2.28 -0.36 -8.24
N GLY A 90 1.21 0.35 -7.87
CA GLY A 90 0.40 1.11 -8.83
C GLY A 90 1.12 2.29 -9.50
N THR A 91 2.21 2.80 -8.92
CA THR A 91 2.96 3.95 -9.46
C THR A 91 4.38 3.58 -9.87
N ASN A 92 4.96 2.55 -9.26
CA ASN A 92 6.35 2.21 -9.48
C ASN A 92 6.54 0.70 -9.46
N LEU A 93 7.40 0.22 -10.36
CA LEU A 93 8.01 -1.09 -10.27
C LEU A 93 9.35 -0.95 -9.57
N ARG A 94 9.61 -1.82 -8.61
CA ARG A 94 10.92 -1.97 -7.99
C ARG A 94 11.51 -3.33 -8.36
N VAL A 95 12.76 -3.32 -8.83
CA VAL A 95 13.56 -4.51 -9.10
C VAL A 95 14.67 -4.57 -8.06
N CYS A 96 14.79 -5.70 -7.37
CA CYS A 96 15.73 -5.92 -6.29
C CYS A 96 16.62 -7.14 -6.56
N GLU A 97 17.88 -7.04 -6.19
CA GLU A 97 18.78 -8.15 -5.89
C GLU A 97 18.99 -8.17 -4.38
N VAL A 98 18.75 -9.31 -3.77
CA VAL A 98 18.76 -9.54 -2.33
C VAL A 98 19.77 -10.63 -2.04
N LYS A 99 20.85 -10.29 -1.33
CA LYS A 99 21.82 -11.27 -0.87
C LYS A 99 21.61 -11.54 0.63
N LEU A 100 21.28 -12.78 0.95
CA LEU A 100 21.13 -13.28 2.31
C LEU A 100 22.45 -13.90 2.77
N ASN A 101 22.95 -13.48 3.93
CA ASN A 101 24.28 -13.90 4.42
C ASN A 101 24.24 -15.07 5.42
N GLY A 102 23.05 -15.52 5.85
CA GLY A 102 22.89 -16.64 6.79
C GLY A 102 23.12 -16.31 8.26
N ASP A 103 23.30 -15.04 8.59
CA ASP A 103 23.49 -14.50 9.94
C ASP A 103 22.41 -13.46 10.29
N GLY A 104 21.28 -13.49 9.58
CA GLY A 104 20.21 -12.51 9.66
C GLY A 104 20.48 -11.18 8.96
N THR A 105 21.68 -10.96 8.41
CA THR A 105 21.99 -9.75 7.64
C THR A 105 21.65 -9.92 6.16
N VAL A 106 21.28 -8.79 5.54
CA VAL A 106 20.84 -8.73 4.13
C VAL A 106 21.56 -7.59 3.44
N ALA A 107 22.12 -7.85 2.26
CA ALA A 107 22.55 -6.80 1.34
C ALA A 107 21.50 -6.63 0.25
N LEU A 108 20.96 -5.40 0.14
CA LEU A 108 19.91 -5.05 -0.80
C LEU A 108 20.42 -4.10 -1.87
N GLN A 109 20.13 -4.44 -3.12
CA GLN A 109 20.42 -3.63 -4.27
C GLN A 109 19.14 -3.46 -5.08
N GLN A 110 18.62 -2.24 -5.19
CA GLN A 110 17.31 -2.01 -5.80
C GLN A 110 17.33 -0.88 -6.82
N GLN A 111 16.44 -0.96 -7.80
CA GLN A 111 16.16 0.12 -8.73
C GLN A 111 14.66 0.29 -8.88
N LYS A 112 14.24 1.56 -8.93
CA LYS A 112 12.84 1.97 -9.06
C LYS A 112 12.60 2.50 -10.47
N PHE A 113 11.46 2.12 -11.06
CA PHE A 113 11.01 2.52 -12.37
C PHE A 113 9.58 3.05 -12.24
N ALA A 114 9.33 4.25 -12.75
CA ALA A 114 7.98 4.78 -12.80
C ALA A 114 7.15 3.96 -13.78
N VAL A 115 5.94 3.53 -13.38
CA VAL A 115 5.05 2.78 -14.26
C VAL A 115 4.40 3.75 -15.24
N PRO A 116 4.64 3.64 -16.55
CA PRO A 116 4.04 4.54 -17.53
C PRO A 116 2.56 4.20 -17.76
N PRO A 117 1.73 5.14 -18.25
CA PRO A 117 0.32 4.87 -18.56
C PRO A 117 0.11 3.67 -19.50
N ARG A 118 1.01 3.48 -20.48
CA ARG A 118 1.00 2.35 -21.41
C ARG A 118 1.04 0.97 -20.72
N ALA A 119 1.56 0.92 -19.49
CA ALA A 119 1.64 -0.30 -18.68
C ALA A 119 0.58 -0.30 -17.56
N ALA A 120 0.36 0.84 -16.90
CA ALA A 120 -0.57 0.95 -15.77
C ALA A 120 -2.04 0.72 -16.15
N THR A 121 -2.44 1.19 -17.32
CA THR A 121 -3.83 1.08 -17.84
C THR A 121 -3.84 0.38 -19.20
N ALA A 122 -2.91 -0.55 -19.40
CA ALA A 122 -2.81 -1.30 -20.63
C ALA A 122 -4.09 -2.11 -20.89
N PRO A 123 -4.58 -2.16 -22.14
CA PRO A 123 -5.70 -3.04 -22.49
C PRO A 123 -5.28 -4.51 -22.54
N ARG A 124 -3.99 -4.82 -22.70
CA ARG A 124 -3.43 -6.17 -22.78
C ARG A 124 -2.39 -6.39 -21.68
N ALA A 125 -2.33 -7.62 -21.18
CA ALA A 125 -1.33 -8.02 -20.19
C ALA A 125 0.10 -7.92 -20.75
N ASP A 126 0.29 -8.24 -22.04
CA ASP A 126 1.59 -8.22 -22.71
C ASP A 126 2.31 -6.87 -22.53
N ASP A 127 1.60 -5.75 -22.70
CA ASP A 127 2.19 -4.41 -22.57
C ASP A 127 2.74 -4.13 -21.15
N LEU A 128 2.08 -4.68 -20.11
CA LEU A 128 2.55 -4.58 -18.74
C LEU A 128 3.80 -5.45 -18.53
N PHE A 129 3.76 -6.70 -18.98
CA PHE A 129 4.85 -7.64 -18.78
C PHE A 129 6.08 -7.31 -19.64
N ASP A 130 5.91 -6.73 -20.82
CA ASP A 130 6.99 -6.18 -21.65
C ASP A 130 7.71 -5.04 -20.91
N PHE A 131 6.95 -4.12 -20.28
CA PHE A 131 7.52 -3.07 -19.43
C PHE A 131 8.29 -3.65 -18.23
N VAL A 132 7.75 -4.67 -17.57
CA VAL A 132 8.43 -5.35 -16.45
C VAL A 132 9.75 -5.98 -16.94
N ALA A 133 9.72 -6.72 -18.06
CA ALA A 133 10.89 -7.34 -18.65
C ALA A 133 11.96 -6.30 -19.07
N GLU A 134 11.54 -5.17 -19.64
CA GLU A 134 12.43 -4.05 -19.98
C GLU A 134 13.16 -3.53 -18.73
N CYS A 135 12.42 -3.31 -17.63
CA CYS A 135 12.98 -2.82 -16.38
C CYS A 135 13.98 -3.82 -15.77
N VAL A 136 13.65 -5.10 -15.76
CA VAL A 136 14.58 -6.17 -15.33
C VAL A 136 15.83 -6.16 -16.20
N GLY A 137 15.70 -6.10 -17.52
CA GLY A 137 16.82 -6.02 -18.44
C GLY A 137 17.72 -4.81 -18.19
N VAL A 138 17.14 -3.63 -17.93
CA VAL A 138 17.89 -2.41 -17.58
C VAL A 138 18.65 -2.59 -16.27
N PHE A 139 17.99 -3.15 -15.24
CA PHE A 139 18.60 -3.39 -13.93
C PHE A 139 19.82 -4.31 -14.06
N LEU A 140 19.67 -5.46 -14.73
CA LEU A 140 20.75 -6.44 -14.90
C LEU A 140 21.92 -5.88 -15.71
N ARG A 141 21.66 -5.16 -16.82
CA ARG A 141 22.73 -4.55 -17.63
C ARG A 141 23.56 -3.53 -16.83
N ARG A 142 22.91 -2.70 -16.01
CA ARG A 142 23.58 -1.70 -15.18
C ARG A 142 24.48 -2.32 -14.13
N ARG A 143 24.15 -3.53 -13.66
CA ARG A 143 24.92 -4.25 -12.65
C ARG A 143 26.22 -4.85 -13.18
N ARG A 144 26.49 -4.79 -14.50
CA ARG A 144 27.68 -5.39 -15.15
C ARG A 144 27.94 -6.82 -14.68
N THR A 145 26.88 -7.55 -14.37
CA THR A 145 26.95 -8.99 -14.12
C THR A 145 27.25 -9.63 -15.47
N THR A 146 28.55 -9.81 -15.77
CA THR A 146 29.07 -10.54 -16.93
C THR A 146 28.71 -12.02 -16.87
N ALA A 147 28.34 -12.52 -15.68
CA ALA A 147 27.48 -13.68 -15.53
C ALA A 147 26.05 -13.17 -15.45
N GLY A 148 25.23 -13.33 -16.49
CA GLY A 148 23.80 -13.00 -16.41
C GLY A 148 23.11 -13.73 -15.25
N MET A 149 21.82 -13.46 -15.02
CA MET A 149 21.00 -14.41 -14.25
C MET A 149 21.26 -15.80 -14.84
N THR A 150 21.78 -16.72 -14.04
CA THR A 150 21.89 -18.12 -14.42
C THR A 150 20.48 -18.66 -14.62
N GLU A 151 20.32 -19.76 -15.37
CA GLU A 151 19.01 -20.42 -15.51
C GLU A 151 18.39 -20.76 -14.13
N ASP A 152 19.23 -20.90 -13.09
CA ASP A 152 18.83 -21.18 -11.71
C ASP A 152 18.48 -19.94 -10.85
N ALA A 153 18.40 -18.74 -11.44
CA ALA A 153 18.13 -17.53 -10.67
C ALA A 153 16.70 -17.54 -10.09
N VAL A 154 16.58 -17.44 -8.78
CA VAL A 154 15.28 -17.43 -8.08
C VAL A 154 14.72 -16.02 -8.02
N LEU A 155 13.51 -15.84 -8.54
CA LEU A 155 12.78 -14.58 -8.58
C LEU A 155 11.48 -14.69 -7.78
N GLY A 156 11.30 -13.82 -6.79
CA GLY A 156 10.01 -13.58 -6.17
C GLY A 156 9.27 -12.43 -6.86
N PHE A 157 7.97 -12.59 -7.13
CA PHE A 157 7.16 -11.51 -7.67
C PHE A 157 6.05 -11.10 -6.69
N THR A 158 6.22 -9.93 -6.07
CA THR A 158 5.19 -9.29 -5.26
C THR A 158 4.15 -8.63 -6.17
N PHE A 159 3.05 -9.33 -6.40
CA PHE A 159 1.90 -8.84 -7.14
C PHE A 159 0.80 -8.41 -6.16
N SER A 160 0.70 -7.11 -5.90
CA SER A 160 -0.13 -6.54 -4.82
C SER A 160 -1.62 -6.41 -5.19
N PHE A 161 -2.18 -7.45 -5.79
CA PHE A 161 -3.60 -7.55 -6.13
C PHE A 161 -4.14 -8.87 -5.60
N PRO A 162 -5.43 -8.96 -5.25
CA PRO A 162 -6.04 -10.23 -4.92
C PRO A 162 -6.02 -11.13 -6.16
N PHE A 163 -5.40 -12.29 -6.07
CA PHE A 163 -5.44 -13.31 -7.11
C PHE A 163 -5.61 -14.69 -6.47
N LEU A 164 -6.28 -15.59 -7.19
CA LEU A 164 -6.37 -16.98 -6.78
C LEU A 164 -5.05 -17.65 -7.12
N SER A 165 -4.46 -18.32 -6.14
CA SER A 165 -3.22 -19.07 -6.29
C SER A 165 -3.50 -20.54 -6.02
N THR A 166 -2.88 -21.43 -6.80
CA THR A 166 -2.95 -22.89 -6.62
C THR A 166 -1.65 -23.46 -6.02
N SER A 167 -0.55 -22.73 -6.12
CA SER A 167 0.76 -23.00 -5.50
C SER A 167 1.56 -21.70 -5.38
N ILE A 168 2.71 -21.72 -4.68
CA ILE A 168 3.56 -20.53 -4.51
C ILE A 168 4.04 -19.90 -5.84
N ASP A 169 4.05 -20.68 -6.91
CA ASP A 169 4.50 -20.34 -8.26
C ASP A 169 3.40 -20.45 -9.33
N ALA A 170 2.13 -20.67 -8.94
CA ALA A 170 1.00 -20.77 -9.88
C ALA A 170 -0.31 -20.19 -9.33
N GLY A 171 -1.16 -19.75 -10.25
CA GLY A 171 -2.51 -19.24 -10.00
C GLY A 171 -3.38 -19.28 -11.25
#